data_AF-A0AAN5YVM9-F1
#
_entry.id   AF-A0AAN5YVM9-F1
#
_cell.length_a   1.000
_cell.length_b   1.000
_cell.length_c   1.000
_cell.angle_alpha   90.00
_cell.angle_beta   90.00
_cell.angle_gamma   90.00
#
_symmetry.space_group_name_H-M   'P 1'
#
loop_
_entity.id
_entity.type
_entity.pdbx_description
1 polymer ?
#
loop_
_entity_poly.entity_id
_entity_poly.type
_entity_poly.pdbx_seq_one_letter_code
_entity_poly.pdbx_strand_id
1 'polypeptide(L)'
;MVTSLGDADRKKRMTDQFLEHISYSIVKQQHKGLDILQALLLCVSWYHFLFKSEEQLSIIMHLALAMLHSLGLHRRPAPSIGKPPQPREHDNAHTRDARRAYLGCFYITCVAATCAKDMDPLRYTSYTEECCRVLEELQEYPSDMYLVQLARLNRMAHRIVQTLPFDASNPPGIASSDSLQTCVKALEAELKHSKRSSAQYRMQDSILALQYYSLELLLYESALEDDSSESDRNTTRLHYDILDSGLTSAKDFFSTFSSVAPQCFLYLPYWVYQQYCHAVDALSKFLVLAWKERNQIYTRITIDVPTAVSMFIAAAKEAVRLLDDEESPLCAQKITDSLVSGVRAIEELHEARLAAAQSYDNNTIAASRNAIRDATFALPHGMSWQFLESE
;
A
#
# COMPACT_ATOMS: atom_id res chain seq x y z
N MET A 1 8.32 5.78 24.19
CA MET A 1 6.94 5.25 24.05
C MET A 1 6.93 3.77 23.64
N VAL A 2 7.92 3.29 22.90
CA VAL A 2 8.09 1.88 22.46
C VAL A 2 8.86 1.01 23.47
N THR A 3 9.26 1.55 24.63
CA THR A 3 10.28 0.94 25.49
C THR A 3 9.75 0.07 26.64
N SER A 4 8.47 -0.27 26.68
CA SER A 4 7.99 -1.29 27.63
C SER A 4 6.81 -2.06 27.03
N LEU A 5 7.11 -3.12 26.28
CA LEU A 5 6.09 -4.12 25.96
C LEU A 5 5.61 -4.81 27.25
N GLY A 6 6.46 -4.83 28.30
CA GLY A 6 6.18 -5.38 29.61
C GLY A 6 5.29 -4.58 30.56
N ASP A 7 4.93 -3.32 30.27
CA ASP A 7 4.03 -2.52 31.11
C ASP A 7 2.93 -1.86 30.26
N ALA A 8 1.86 -2.61 30.04
CA ALA A 8 0.71 -2.20 29.25
C ALA A 8 0.03 -0.95 29.80
N ASP A 9 -0.03 -0.81 31.12
CA ASP A 9 -0.71 0.31 31.77
C ASP A 9 0.11 1.59 31.66
N ARG A 10 1.44 1.50 31.85
CA ARG A 10 2.34 2.63 31.61
C ARG A 10 2.31 3.06 30.16
N LYS A 11 2.38 2.11 29.24
CA LYS A 11 2.27 2.40 27.81
C LYS A 11 0.98 3.13 27.49
N LYS A 12 -0.17 2.62 27.94
CA LYS A 12 -1.48 3.26 27.75
C LYS A 12 -1.50 4.68 28.32
N ARG A 13 -1.07 4.87 29.58
CA ARG A 13 -1.02 6.20 30.20
C ARG A 13 -0.14 7.19 29.42
N MET A 14 1.03 6.74 28.96
CA MET A 14 1.93 7.60 28.17
C MET A 14 1.33 7.96 26.81
N THR A 15 0.67 7.01 26.15
CA THR A 15 -0.06 7.28 24.90
C THR A 15 -1.18 8.28 25.12
N ASP A 16 -2.02 8.09 26.15
CA ASP A 16 -3.14 8.98 26.46
C ASP A 16 -2.65 10.41 26.74
N GLN A 17 -1.60 10.56 27.58
CA GLN A 17 -0.99 11.87 27.88
C GLN A 17 -0.39 12.54 26.65
N PHE A 18 0.25 11.75 25.78
CA PHE A 18 0.85 12.27 24.57
C PHE A 18 -0.21 12.75 23.57
N LEU A 19 -1.28 11.98 23.38
CA LEU A 19 -2.38 12.37 22.50
C LEU A 19 -3.10 13.60 23.03
N GLU A 20 -3.37 13.65 24.34
CA GLU A 20 -3.94 14.84 24.97
C GLU A 20 -3.07 16.08 24.74
N HIS A 21 -1.76 15.95 24.93
CA HIS A 21 -0.82 17.04 24.69
C HIS A 21 -0.81 17.49 23.24
N ILE A 22 -0.70 16.56 22.28
CA ILE A 22 -0.69 16.89 20.84
C ILE A 22 -2.00 17.54 20.43
N SER A 23 -3.14 16.97 20.80
CA SER A 23 -4.46 17.51 20.46
C SER A 23 -4.64 18.92 21.04
N TYR A 24 -4.23 19.14 22.29
CA TYR A 24 -4.27 20.45 22.93
C TYR A 24 -3.37 21.47 22.23
N SER A 25 -2.12 21.09 21.92
CA SER A 25 -1.13 21.94 21.26
C SER A 25 -1.58 22.34 19.86
N ILE A 26 -2.12 21.41 19.06
CA ILE A 26 -2.58 21.68 17.71
C ILE A 26 -3.88 22.52 17.72
N VAL A 27 -4.89 22.09 18.47
CA VAL A 27 -6.25 22.66 18.34
C VAL A 27 -6.39 23.96 19.14
N LYS A 28 -5.94 23.96 20.41
CA LYS A 28 -6.15 25.10 21.30
C LYS A 28 -5.03 26.12 21.20
N GLN A 29 -3.78 25.68 21.22
CA GLN A 29 -2.63 26.58 21.17
C GLN A 29 -2.26 27.00 19.74
N GLN A 30 -2.78 26.30 18.73
CA GLN A 30 -2.38 26.48 17.32
C GLN A 30 -0.86 26.38 17.12
N HIS A 31 -0.20 25.58 17.96
CA HIS A 31 1.23 25.40 17.90
C HIS A 31 1.58 24.63 16.62
N LYS A 32 2.51 25.19 15.85
CA LYS A 32 3.00 24.63 14.59
C LYS A 32 4.50 24.48 14.72
N GLY A 33 4.97 23.24 14.63
CA GLY A 33 6.37 22.93 14.87
C GLY A 33 6.77 21.61 14.21
N LEU A 34 8.06 21.51 13.89
CA LEU A 34 8.64 20.29 13.32
C LEU A 34 8.56 19.12 14.31
N ASP A 35 8.66 19.41 15.60
CA ASP A 35 8.46 18.48 16.70
C ASP A 35 7.07 17.84 16.68
N ILE A 36 6.01 18.63 16.48
CA ILE A 36 4.64 18.11 16.37
C ILE A 36 4.50 17.21 15.13
N LEU A 37 5.06 17.63 13.99
CA LEU A 37 5.06 16.79 12.78
C LEU A 37 5.77 15.45 13.01
N GLN A 38 6.97 15.48 13.59
CA GLN A 38 7.74 14.28 13.90
C GLN A 38 7.00 13.37 14.91
N ALA A 39 6.35 13.97 15.90
CA ALA A 39 5.54 13.27 16.89
C ALA A 39 4.33 12.56 16.25
N LEU A 40 3.65 13.21 15.30
CA LEU A 40 2.56 12.59 14.51
C LEU A 40 3.07 11.44 13.63
N LEU A 41 4.21 11.61 12.94
CA LEU A 41 4.83 10.55 12.13
C LEU A 41 5.19 9.32 12.99
N LEU A 42 5.72 9.53 14.19
CA LEU A 42 5.98 8.45 15.15
C LEU A 42 4.68 7.77 15.60
N CYS A 43 3.61 8.52 15.83
CA CYS A 43 2.30 7.95 16.16
C CYS A 43 1.80 6.99 15.07
N VAL A 44 1.89 7.43 13.82
CA VAL A 44 1.47 6.68 12.64
C VAL A 44 2.28 5.39 12.48
N SER A 45 3.61 5.48 12.56
CA SER A 45 4.47 4.31 12.38
C SER A 45 4.34 3.27 13.50
N TRP A 46 3.87 3.65 14.69
CA TRP A 46 3.59 2.75 15.81
C TRP A 46 2.10 2.61 16.10
N TYR A 47 1.24 2.85 15.11
CA TYR A 47 -0.20 2.93 15.29
C TYR A 47 -0.82 1.69 15.97
N HIS A 48 -0.42 0.48 15.55
CA HIS A 48 -0.87 -0.81 16.12
C HIS A 48 -0.60 -0.95 17.63
N PHE A 49 0.35 -0.17 18.17
CA PHE A 49 0.60 -0.12 19.60
C PHE A 49 -0.27 0.89 20.33
N LEU A 50 -0.65 1.98 19.65
CA LEU A 50 -1.15 3.20 20.27
C LEU A 50 -2.67 3.32 20.17
N PHE A 51 -3.28 2.71 19.16
CA PHE A 51 -4.68 2.93 18.82
C PHE A 51 -5.44 1.62 18.59
N LYS A 52 -6.77 1.75 18.61
CA LYS A 52 -7.71 0.62 18.43
C LYS A 52 -8.62 0.75 17.21
N SER A 53 -8.70 1.92 16.58
CA SER A 53 -9.66 2.21 15.51
C SER A 53 -8.97 2.78 14.28
N GLU A 54 -9.16 2.13 13.12
CA GLU A 54 -8.55 2.53 11.84
C GLU A 54 -8.91 3.97 11.44
N GLU A 55 -10.08 4.46 11.84
CA GLU A 55 -10.50 5.86 11.64
C GLU A 55 -9.50 6.86 12.28
N GLN A 56 -8.91 6.49 13.43
CA GLN A 56 -7.91 7.34 14.11
C GLN A 56 -6.62 7.44 13.32
N LEU A 57 -6.22 6.39 12.59
CA LEU A 57 -5.02 6.43 11.75
C LEU A 57 -5.17 7.49 10.66
N SER A 58 -6.28 7.45 9.92
CA SER A 58 -6.57 8.41 8.86
C SER A 58 -6.57 9.85 9.40
N ILE A 59 -7.21 10.10 10.54
CA ILE A 59 -7.22 11.42 11.18
C ILE A 59 -5.79 11.92 11.48
N ILE A 60 -4.94 11.06 12.07
CA ILE A 60 -3.57 11.45 12.43
C ILE A 60 -2.71 11.69 11.19
N MET A 61 -2.87 10.90 10.14
CA MET A 61 -2.20 11.15 8.86
C MET A 61 -2.58 12.50 8.25
N HIS A 62 -3.88 12.82 8.24
CA HIS A 62 -4.37 14.12 7.76
C HIS A 62 -3.87 15.28 8.63
N LEU A 63 -3.73 15.10 9.95
CA LEU A 63 -3.10 16.08 10.83
C LEU A 63 -1.60 16.25 10.51
N ALA A 64 -0.87 15.18 10.22
CA ALA A 64 0.53 15.25 9.81
C ALA A 64 0.69 16.00 8.49
N LEU A 65 -0.17 15.73 7.51
CA LEU A 65 -0.25 16.47 6.24
C LEU A 65 -0.57 17.94 6.46
N ALA A 66 -1.57 18.26 7.28
CA ALA A 66 -1.93 19.63 7.61
C ALA A 66 -0.77 20.37 8.28
N MET A 67 -0.07 19.72 9.21
CA MET A 67 1.11 20.29 9.89
C MET A 67 2.24 20.54 8.89
N LEU A 68 2.56 19.58 8.02
CA LEU A 68 3.54 19.70 6.94
C LEU A 68 3.23 20.90 6.02
N HIS A 69 1.95 21.07 5.64
CA HIS A 69 1.50 22.18 4.82
C HIS A 69 1.62 23.51 5.55
N SER A 70 1.24 23.56 6.83
CA SER A 70 1.31 24.76 7.65
C SER A 70 2.74 25.27 7.85
N LEU A 71 3.71 24.35 7.89
CA LEU A 71 5.15 24.65 7.97
C LEU A 71 5.77 24.98 6.60
N GLY A 72 5.04 24.81 5.50
CA GLY A 72 5.53 25.05 4.14
C GLY A 72 6.63 24.06 3.70
N LEU A 73 6.75 22.90 4.34
CA LEU A 73 7.80 21.92 4.06
C LEU A 73 7.63 21.17 2.74
N HIS A 74 6.43 21.20 2.15
CA HIS A 74 6.11 20.55 0.88
C HIS A 74 6.65 21.28 -0.36
N ARG A 75 7.24 22.47 -0.18
CA ARG A 75 7.74 23.32 -1.27
C ARG A 75 9.13 23.87 -0.94
N ARG A 76 9.88 24.20 -1.99
CA ARG A 76 11.13 24.96 -1.85
C ARG A 76 10.87 26.26 -1.08
N PRO A 77 11.74 26.63 -0.12
CA PRO A 77 11.65 27.95 0.49
C PRO A 77 11.80 29.00 -0.60
N ALA A 78 10.92 30.00 -0.60
CA ALA A 78 11.06 31.12 -1.52
C ALA A 78 12.26 31.99 -1.09
N PRO A 79 13.08 32.48 -2.03
CA PRO A 79 14.08 33.49 -1.68
C PRO A 79 13.36 34.70 -1.09
N SER A 80 13.86 35.21 0.04
CA SER A 80 13.30 36.40 0.69
C SER A 80 13.54 37.64 -0.18
N ILE A 81 12.62 37.92 -1.10
CA ILE A 81 12.64 39.15 -1.90
C ILE A 81 12.34 40.33 -0.96
N GLY A 82 13.33 41.21 -0.76
CA GLY A 82 13.14 42.50 -0.08
C GLY A 82 13.56 42.60 1.39
N LYS A 83 14.29 41.62 1.96
CA LYS A 83 14.98 41.79 3.26
C LYS A 83 16.49 41.88 3.06
N PRO A 84 17.20 42.79 3.77
CA PRO A 84 18.64 42.89 3.68
C PRO A 84 19.29 41.63 4.27
N PRO A 85 20.36 41.10 3.64
CA PRO A 85 20.94 39.85 4.05
C PRO A 85 21.48 39.91 5.47
N GLN A 86 20.79 39.26 6.40
CA GLN A 86 21.35 39.04 7.74
C GLN A 86 22.52 38.05 7.64
N PRO A 87 23.55 38.12 8.51
CA PRO A 87 24.73 37.24 8.45
C PRO A 87 24.45 35.74 8.63
N ARG A 88 23.17 35.35 8.83
CA ARG A 88 22.68 33.97 8.92
C ARG A 88 21.92 33.52 7.66
N GLU A 89 21.80 34.34 6.61
CA GLU A 89 21.06 34.02 5.38
C GLU A 89 21.76 33.01 4.44
N HIS A 90 22.40 31.98 5.02
CA HIS A 90 22.39 30.64 4.43
C HIS A 90 21.10 29.86 4.76
N ASP A 91 20.20 30.46 5.56
CA ASP A 91 18.96 29.86 6.09
C ASP A 91 17.74 29.82 5.12
N ASN A 92 17.92 30.02 3.81
CA ASN A 92 16.84 29.83 2.83
C ASN A 92 16.64 28.35 2.43
N ALA A 93 17.24 27.41 3.16
CA ALA A 93 17.07 25.98 2.94
C ALA A 93 16.36 25.35 4.15
N HIS A 94 15.34 24.53 3.89
CA HIS A 94 14.74 23.70 4.93
C HIS A 94 15.83 22.87 5.63
N THR A 95 15.75 22.79 6.95
CA THR A 95 16.72 22.03 7.75
C THR A 95 16.72 20.56 7.34
N ARG A 96 17.82 19.86 7.64
CA ARG A 96 17.97 18.43 7.33
C ARG A 96 16.87 17.60 7.98
N ASP A 97 16.52 17.92 9.23
CA ASP A 97 15.43 17.26 9.94
C ASP A 97 14.05 17.55 9.34
N ALA A 98 13.83 18.77 8.83
CA ALA A 98 12.61 19.11 8.10
C ALA A 98 12.49 18.33 6.79
N ARG A 99 13.61 18.13 6.07
CA ARG A 99 13.65 17.29 4.85
C ARG A 99 13.36 15.82 5.17
N ARG A 100 13.91 15.29 6.27
CA ARG A 100 13.59 13.92 6.76
C ARG A 100 12.11 13.78 7.10
N ALA A 101 11.55 14.73 7.85
CA ALA A 101 10.13 14.71 8.22
C ALA A 101 9.22 14.83 6.97
N TYR A 102 9.60 15.67 6.00
CA TYR A 102 8.91 15.76 4.73
C TYR A 102 8.93 14.43 3.94
N LEU A 103 10.09 13.80 3.78
CA LEU A 103 10.20 12.51 3.09
C LEU A 103 9.49 11.38 3.83
N GLY A 104 9.50 11.40 5.16
CA GLY A 104 8.69 10.51 5.98
C GLY A 104 7.20 10.70 5.70
N CYS A 105 6.71 11.95 5.69
CA CYS A 105 5.33 12.27 5.37
C CYS A 105 4.95 11.83 3.93
N PHE A 106 5.81 12.10 2.95
CA PHE A 106 5.66 11.62 1.59
C PHE A 106 5.49 10.10 1.55
N TYR A 107 6.42 9.37 2.17
CA TYR A 107 6.40 7.91 2.19
C TYR A 107 5.10 7.34 2.79
N ILE A 108 4.70 7.79 3.98
CA ILE A 108 3.50 7.27 4.64
C ILE A 108 2.24 7.53 3.80
N THR A 109 2.17 8.68 3.13
CA THR A 109 1.01 9.03 2.30
C THR A 109 0.95 8.18 1.03
N CYS A 110 2.10 7.84 0.44
CA CYS A 110 2.16 6.91 -0.67
C CYS A 110 1.74 5.50 -0.27
N VAL A 111 2.20 5.00 0.90
CA VAL A 111 1.81 3.67 1.37
C VAL A 111 0.31 3.62 1.69
N ALA A 112 -0.24 4.63 2.36
CA ALA A 112 -1.68 4.71 2.62
C ALA A 112 -2.51 4.69 1.33
N ALA A 113 -2.15 5.55 0.36
CA ALA A 113 -2.82 5.60 -0.94
C ALA A 113 -2.77 4.28 -1.71
N THR A 114 -1.67 3.53 -1.61
CA THR A 114 -1.47 2.29 -2.38
C THR A 114 -2.03 1.05 -1.69
N CYS A 115 -1.91 0.95 -0.36
CA CYS A 115 -2.31 -0.24 0.39
C CYS A 115 -3.76 -0.14 0.91
N ALA A 116 -4.19 1.04 1.36
CA ALA A 116 -5.51 1.26 1.95
C ALA A 116 -6.48 2.01 1.01
N LYS A 117 -5.96 2.68 -0.04
CA LYS A 117 -6.75 3.50 -0.99
C LYS A 117 -7.60 4.58 -0.27
N ASP A 118 -7.14 5.06 0.88
CA ASP A 118 -7.89 5.90 1.83
C ASP A 118 -7.45 7.37 1.86
N MET A 119 -6.43 7.74 1.08
CA MET A 119 -5.85 9.08 1.06
C MET A 119 -5.16 9.40 -0.26
N ASP A 120 -5.21 10.67 -0.67
CA ASP A 120 -4.40 11.17 -1.78
C ASP A 120 -2.92 11.30 -1.38
N PRO A 121 -1.98 10.69 -2.13
CA PRO A 121 -0.58 10.74 -1.78
C PRO A 121 0.03 12.10 -2.13
N LEU A 122 1.05 12.51 -1.36
CA LEU A 122 1.90 13.63 -1.77
C LEU A 122 2.56 13.32 -3.12
N ARG A 123 2.56 14.30 -4.03
CA ARG A 123 3.20 14.15 -5.33
C ARG A 123 4.72 14.12 -5.19
N TYR A 124 5.37 13.24 -5.96
CA TYR A 124 6.81 13.27 -6.12
C TYR A 124 7.18 14.46 -7.01
N THR A 125 7.91 15.44 -6.47
CA THR A 125 8.28 16.68 -7.17
C THR A 125 9.79 16.80 -7.34
N SER A 126 10.23 17.79 -8.12
CA SER A 126 11.65 18.17 -8.19
C SER A 126 12.23 18.55 -6.83
N TYR A 127 11.41 19.10 -5.92
CA TYR A 127 11.80 19.37 -4.56
C TYR A 127 11.95 18.09 -3.72
N THR A 128 11.13 17.07 -3.97
CA THR A 128 11.29 15.73 -3.36
C THR A 128 12.64 15.13 -3.73
N GLU A 129 12.99 15.14 -5.02
CA GLU A 129 14.31 14.65 -5.47
C GLU A 129 15.47 15.48 -4.89
N GLU A 130 15.30 16.79 -4.75
CA GLU A 130 16.31 17.62 -4.08
C GLU A 130 16.48 17.24 -2.60
N CYS A 131 15.39 16.98 -1.87
CA CYS A 131 15.48 16.48 -0.50
C CYS A 131 16.22 15.14 -0.43
N CYS A 132 15.91 14.23 -1.35
CA CYS A 132 16.62 12.95 -1.45
C CYS A 132 18.12 13.16 -1.67
N ARG A 133 18.49 14.03 -2.63
CA ARG A 133 19.88 14.32 -2.97
C ARG A 133 20.66 14.92 -1.80
N VAL A 134 20.09 15.89 -1.10
CA VAL A 134 20.73 16.53 0.06
C VAL A 134 21.02 15.49 1.15
N LEU A 135 20.08 14.57 1.43
CA LEU A 135 20.30 13.52 2.42
C LEU A 135 21.29 12.44 1.94
N GLU A 136 21.30 12.12 0.64
CA GLU A 136 22.25 11.19 0.02
C GLU A 136 23.68 11.71 -0.05
N GLU A 137 23.87 13.02 -0.21
CA GLU A 137 25.19 13.67 -0.22
C GLU A 137 25.77 13.78 1.20
N LEU A 138 24.92 14.15 2.17
CA LEU A 138 25.37 14.41 3.54
C LEU A 138 25.47 13.14 4.39
N GLN A 139 24.53 12.20 4.23
CA GLN A 139 24.44 10.93 4.97
C GLN A 139 24.77 11.08 6.46
N GLU A 140 24.13 12.03 7.14
CA GLU A 140 24.40 12.30 8.55
C GLU A 140 24.03 11.09 9.42
N TYR A 141 23.00 10.34 9.03
CA TYR A 141 22.62 9.08 9.69
C TYR A 141 22.58 7.92 8.69
N PRO A 142 22.89 6.67 9.12
CA PRO A 142 22.73 5.49 8.27
C PRO A 142 21.30 5.31 7.72
N SER A 143 20.29 5.80 8.45
CA SER A 143 18.88 5.79 8.06
C SER A 143 18.55 6.75 6.92
N ASP A 144 19.41 7.74 6.62
CA ASP A 144 19.17 8.70 5.55
C ASP A 144 19.11 8.01 4.20
N MET A 145 20.07 7.10 3.93
CA MET A 145 20.09 6.33 2.69
C MET A 145 18.85 5.43 2.55
N TYR A 146 18.41 4.84 3.64
CA TYR A 146 17.19 4.01 3.68
C TYR A 146 15.94 4.84 3.33
N LEU A 147 15.79 6.03 3.93
CA LEU A 147 14.68 6.93 3.64
C LEU A 147 14.69 7.42 2.18
N VAL A 148 15.86 7.75 1.65
CA VAL A 148 16.04 8.14 0.24
C VAL A 148 15.58 7.02 -0.70
N GLN A 149 15.95 5.78 -0.40
CA GLN A 149 15.56 4.63 -1.20
C GLN A 149 14.05 4.37 -1.15
N LEU A 150 13.43 4.44 0.04
CA LEU A 150 11.97 4.33 0.17
C LEU A 150 11.24 5.41 -0.64
N ALA A 151 11.70 6.67 -0.56
CA ALA A 151 11.08 7.78 -1.28
C ALA A 151 11.18 7.59 -2.81
N ARG A 152 12.36 7.20 -3.32
CA ARG A 152 12.57 6.96 -4.75
C ARG A 152 11.79 5.74 -5.26
N LEU A 153 11.70 4.67 -4.46
CA LEU A 153 10.83 3.52 -4.80
C LEU A 153 9.36 3.96 -4.90
N ASN A 154 8.87 4.73 -3.94
CA ASN A 154 7.47 5.19 -3.92
C ASN A 154 7.14 6.25 -4.98
N ARG A 155 8.14 6.80 -5.68
CA ARG A 155 7.91 7.54 -6.93
C ARG A 155 7.15 6.69 -7.96
N MET A 156 7.37 5.38 -7.96
CA MET A 156 6.74 4.45 -8.91
C MET A 156 5.25 4.27 -8.67
N ALA A 157 4.79 4.35 -7.41
CA ALA A 157 3.36 4.28 -7.09
C ALA A 157 2.54 5.31 -7.88
N HIS A 158 3.01 6.56 -7.88
CA HIS A 158 2.34 7.65 -8.60
C HIS A 158 2.31 7.39 -10.11
N ARG A 159 3.40 6.87 -10.67
CA ARG A 159 3.50 6.57 -12.11
C ARG A 159 2.58 5.43 -12.52
N ILE A 160 2.45 4.39 -11.69
CA ILE A 160 1.52 3.28 -11.92
C ILE A 160 0.09 3.83 -11.98
N VAL A 161 -0.35 4.54 -10.93
CA VAL A 161 -1.72 5.10 -10.84
C VAL A 161 -2.03 6.11 -11.95
N GLN A 162 -1.05 6.87 -12.45
CA GLN A 162 -1.27 7.82 -13.54
C GLN A 162 -1.28 7.19 -14.93
N THR A 163 -0.54 6.09 -15.12
CA THR A 163 -0.37 5.45 -16.44
C THR A 163 -1.45 4.41 -16.69
N LEU A 164 -1.92 3.74 -15.63
CA LEU A 164 -2.92 2.68 -15.73
C LEU A 164 -4.30 3.19 -15.30
N PRO A 165 -5.38 2.66 -15.88
CA PRO A 165 -6.73 2.98 -15.46
C PRO A 165 -6.94 2.54 -14.00
N PHE A 166 -7.11 3.51 -13.10
CA PHE A 166 -7.36 3.28 -11.67
C PHE A 166 -8.81 3.65 -11.27
N ASP A 167 -9.51 4.41 -12.12
CA ASP A 167 -10.89 4.86 -11.89
C ASP A 167 -11.68 4.85 -13.21
N ALA A 168 -12.80 4.12 -13.22
CA ALA A 168 -13.75 4.11 -14.35
C ALA A 168 -14.35 5.49 -14.65
N SER A 169 -14.29 6.42 -13.69
CA SER A 169 -14.83 7.78 -13.79
C SER A 169 -13.89 8.76 -14.50
N ASN A 170 -12.58 8.47 -14.55
CA ASN A 170 -11.57 9.27 -15.26
C ASN A 170 -10.49 8.34 -15.86
N PRO A 171 -10.81 7.59 -16.91
CA PRO A 171 -9.81 6.76 -17.58
C PRO A 171 -8.68 7.66 -18.12
N PRO A 172 -7.40 7.33 -17.88
CA PRO A 172 -6.29 8.01 -18.55
C PRO A 172 -6.51 7.90 -20.06
N GLY A 173 -6.47 9.02 -20.77
CA GLY A 173 -7.02 9.17 -22.13
C GLY A 173 -6.31 8.40 -23.25
N ILE A 174 -5.48 7.40 -22.94
CA ILE A 174 -4.68 6.66 -23.92
C ILE A 174 -4.42 5.24 -23.39
N ALA A 175 -5.36 4.30 -23.58
CA ALA A 175 -4.97 2.90 -23.60
C ALA A 175 -5.82 2.06 -24.56
N SER A 176 -5.31 1.77 -25.76
CA SER A 176 -5.65 0.54 -26.47
C SER A 176 -4.94 -0.66 -25.81
N SER A 177 -5.42 -1.89 -26.01
CA SER A 177 -4.80 -3.10 -25.43
C SER A 177 -3.30 -3.24 -25.74
N ASP A 178 -2.86 -2.91 -26.95
CA ASP A 178 -1.44 -2.90 -27.36
C ASP A 178 -0.60 -1.85 -26.61
N SER A 179 -1.23 -0.73 -26.22
CA SER A 179 -0.55 0.30 -25.42
C SER A 179 -0.47 -0.06 -23.93
N LEU A 180 -1.44 -0.80 -23.38
CA LEU A 180 -1.41 -1.28 -21.99
C LEU A 180 -0.21 -2.23 -21.75
N GLN A 181 0.00 -3.23 -22.61
CA GLN A 181 1.15 -4.13 -22.50
C GLN A 181 2.48 -3.38 -22.52
N THR A 182 2.59 -2.38 -23.39
CA THR A 182 3.80 -1.57 -23.53
C THR A 182 4.04 -0.75 -22.26
N CYS A 183 2.98 -0.15 -21.71
CA CYS A 183 3.03 0.60 -20.45
C CYS A 183 3.43 -0.29 -19.27
N VAL A 184 2.81 -1.46 -19.11
CA VAL A 184 3.14 -2.41 -18.03
C VAL A 184 4.62 -2.83 -18.13
N LYS A 185 5.08 -3.27 -19.31
CA LYS A 185 6.49 -3.67 -19.50
C LYS A 185 7.48 -2.53 -19.23
N ALA A 186 7.13 -1.29 -19.59
CA ALA A 186 7.97 -0.13 -19.31
C ALA A 186 8.05 0.16 -17.80
N LEU A 187 6.92 0.08 -17.09
CA LEU A 187 6.86 0.24 -15.63
C LEU A 187 7.61 -0.88 -14.90
N GLU A 188 7.45 -2.13 -15.35
CA GLU A 188 8.20 -3.28 -14.84
C GLU A 188 9.71 -3.09 -15.00
N ALA A 189 10.16 -2.63 -16.18
CA ALA A 189 11.58 -2.40 -16.43
C ALA A 189 12.17 -1.32 -15.51
N GLU A 190 11.44 -0.24 -15.25
CA GLU A 190 11.88 0.81 -14.34
C GLU A 190 11.85 0.37 -12.86
N LEU A 191 10.83 -0.41 -12.46
CA LEU A 191 10.81 -1.03 -11.14
C LEU A 191 12.03 -1.94 -10.98
N LYS A 192 12.27 -2.87 -11.92
CA LYS A 192 13.42 -3.79 -11.89
C LYS A 192 14.75 -3.05 -11.82
N HIS A 193 14.90 -1.92 -12.50
CA HIS A 193 16.10 -1.09 -12.40
C HIS A 193 16.29 -0.46 -11.01
N SER A 194 15.18 -0.20 -10.30
CA SER A 194 15.17 0.33 -8.94
C SER A 194 15.42 -0.75 -7.88
N LYS A 195 15.33 -2.05 -8.24
CA LYS A 195 15.63 -3.18 -7.37
C LYS A 195 17.14 -3.26 -7.12
N ARG A 196 17.58 -2.81 -5.94
CA ARG A 196 18.98 -2.99 -5.52
C ARG A 196 19.18 -4.40 -4.95
N SER A 197 20.20 -5.10 -5.43
CA SER A 197 20.67 -6.34 -4.81
C SER A 197 21.55 -5.98 -3.62
N SER A 198 21.04 -6.14 -2.40
CA SER A 198 21.84 -5.95 -1.18
C SER A 198 22.35 -7.31 -0.69
N ALA A 199 23.67 -7.42 -0.50
CA ALA A 199 24.30 -8.63 0.04
C ALA A 199 24.27 -8.68 1.58
N GLN A 200 23.84 -7.61 2.23
CA GLN A 200 23.73 -7.52 3.68
C GLN A 200 22.26 -7.74 4.05
N TYR A 201 21.95 -8.86 4.70
CA TYR A 201 20.60 -9.21 5.11
C TYR A 201 20.14 -8.37 6.33
N ARG A 202 20.00 -7.05 6.19
CA ARG A 202 19.49 -6.19 7.27
C ARG A 202 17.96 -6.11 7.21
N MET A 203 17.35 -5.72 8.34
CA MET A 203 15.90 -5.48 8.41
C MET A 203 15.46 -4.42 7.39
N GLN A 204 16.25 -3.36 7.22
CA GLN A 204 15.98 -2.31 6.24
C GLN A 204 15.94 -2.84 4.81
N ASP A 205 16.86 -3.73 4.44
CA ASP A 205 16.89 -4.36 3.12
C ASP A 205 15.64 -5.22 2.89
N SER A 206 15.17 -5.91 3.93
CA SER A 206 13.92 -6.69 3.88
C SER A 206 12.70 -5.78 3.68
N ILE A 207 12.60 -4.67 4.41
CA ILE A 207 11.49 -3.71 4.26
C ILE A 207 11.51 -3.05 2.87
N LEU A 208 12.69 -2.72 2.34
CA LEU A 208 12.82 -2.21 0.96
C LEU A 208 12.37 -3.23 -0.07
N ALA A 209 12.71 -4.51 0.12
CA ALA A 209 12.26 -5.58 -0.75
C ALA A 209 10.74 -5.77 -0.67
N LEU A 210 10.15 -5.74 0.54
CA LEU A 210 8.70 -5.78 0.71
C LEU A 210 8.00 -4.60 0.03
N GLN A 211 8.55 -3.38 0.15
CA GLN A 211 8.04 -2.20 -0.54
C GLN A 211 8.12 -2.36 -2.06
N TYR A 212 9.22 -2.91 -2.58
CA TYR A 212 9.37 -3.20 -4.01
C TYR A 212 8.28 -4.15 -4.50
N TYR A 213 8.11 -5.28 -3.83
CA TYR A 213 7.11 -6.27 -4.20
C TYR A 213 5.67 -5.74 -4.04
N SER A 214 5.41 -4.89 -3.04
CA SER A 214 4.12 -4.21 -2.90
C SER A 214 3.79 -3.34 -4.12
N LEU A 215 4.79 -2.67 -4.70
CA LEU A 215 4.61 -1.86 -5.92
C LEU A 215 4.44 -2.73 -7.17
N GLU A 216 5.10 -3.89 -7.25
CA GLU A 216 4.83 -4.88 -8.31
C GLU A 216 3.38 -5.40 -8.22
N LEU A 217 2.92 -5.75 -7.02
CA LEU A 217 1.54 -6.18 -6.80
C LEU A 217 0.53 -5.10 -7.21
N LEU A 218 0.77 -3.84 -6.83
CA LEU A 218 -0.04 -2.72 -7.27
C LEU A 218 -0.05 -2.58 -8.81
N LEU A 219 1.10 -2.71 -9.47
CA LEU A 219 1.20 -2.64 -10.92
C LEU A 219 0.34 -3.70 -11.60
N TYR A 220 0.46 -4.95 -11.16
CA TYR A 220 -0.28 -6.07 -11.75
C TYR A 220 -1.77 -6.01 -11.40
N GLU A 221 -2.14 -5.57 -10.20
CA GLU A 221 -3.53 -5.33 -9.81
C GLU A 221 -4.17 -4.27 -10.72
N SER A 222 -3.55 -3.11 -10.88
CA SER A 222 -4.06 -2.03 -11.73
C SER A 222 -4.13 -2.40 -13.21
N ALA A 223 -3.24 -3.29 -13.68
CA ALA A 223 -3.28 -3.76 -15.07
C ALA A 223 -4.42 -4.76 -15.33
N LEU A 224 -4.98 -5.37 -14.28
CA LEU A 224 -6.05 -6.39 -14.34
C LEU A 224 -7.43 -5.83 -13.94
N GLU A 225 -7.55 -4.56 -13.55
CA GLU A 225 -8.83 -3.92 -13.18
C GLU A 225 -9.72 -3.61 -14.42
N ASP A 226 -9.19 -3.67 -15.65
CA ASP A 226 -9.89 -3.32 -16.90
C ASP A 226 -10.50 -4.55 -17.61
N ASP A 227 -11.67 -5.00 -17.18
CA ASP A 227 -12.35 -6.17 -17.78
C ASP A 227 -13.79 -5.84 -18.24
N SER A 228 -13.91 -4.82 -19.11
CA SER A 228 -15.19 -4.38 -19.68
C SER A 228 -15.33 -4.52 -21.20
N SER A 229 -14.39 -5.16 -21.93
CA SER A 229 -14.56 -5.31 -23.38
C SER A 229 -14.13 -6.66 -23.96
N GLU A 230 -14.92 -7.07 -24.96
CA GLU A 230 -15.01 -8.40 -25.53
C GLU A 230 -13.70 -8.99 -26.06
N SER A 231 -13.56 -10.29 -25.80
CA SER A 231 -12.64 -11.30 -26.33
C SER A 231 -11.82 -10.94 -27.58
N ASP A 232 -10.53 -10.67 -27.37
CA ASP A 232 -9.48 -10.92 -28.36
C ASP A 232 -8.42 -11.88 -27.79
N ARG A 233 -7.93 -12.82 -28.60
CA ARG A 233 -6.98 -13.89 -28.18
C ARG A 233 -5.66 -13.31 -27.63
N ASN A 234 -5.23 -12.17 -28.17
CA ASN A 234 -4.02 -11.48 -27.71
C ASN A 234 -4.21 -10.85 -26.33
N THR A 235 -5.40 -10.30 -26.05
CA THR A 235 -5.79 -9.77 -24.74
C THR A 235 -5.79 -10.88 -23.68
N THR A 236 -6.24 -12.09 -24.02
CA THR A 236 -6.21 -13.24 -23.11
C THR A 236 -4.79 -13.67 -22.75
N ARG A 237 -3.87 -13.72 -23.73
CA ARG A 237 -2.47 -14.10 -23.45
C ARG A 237 -1.74 -13.07 -22.59
N LEU A 238 -1.98 -11.79 -22.83
CA LEU A 238 -1.44 -10.71 -22.01
C LEU A 238 -1.91 -10.81 -20.56
N HIS A 239 -3.21 -11.03 -20.35
CA HIS A 239 -3.79 -11.23 -19.02
C HIS A 239 -3.09 -12.37 -18.26
N TYR A 240 -2.87 -13.52 -18.91
CA TYR A 240 -2.14 -14.63 -18.32
C TYR A 240 -0.70 -14.27 -17.91
N ASP A 241 0.05 -13.57 -18.76
CA ASP A 241 1.44 -13.20 -18.47
C ASP A 241 1.51 -12.22 -17.28
N ILE A 242 0.57 -11.26 -17.20
CA ILE A 242 0.45 -10.30 -16.10
C ILE A 242 0.06 -11.03 -14.80
N LEU A 243 -0.90 -11.95 -14.88
CA LEU A 243 -1.36 -12.73 -13.75
C LEU A 243 -0.28 -13.68 -13.19
N ASP A 244 0.47 -14.38 -14.04
CA ASP A 244 1.61 -15.22 -13.66
C ASP A 244 2.71 -14.39 -12.97
N SER A 245 2.96 -13.18 -13.47
CA SER A 245 3.91 -12.23 -12.87
C SER A 245 3.42 -11.71 -11.51
N GLY A 246 2.12 -11.41 -11.38
CA GLY A 246 1.48 -11.03 -10.12
C GLY A 246 1.55 -12.12 -9.05
N LEU A 247 1.24 -13.37 -9.41
CA LEU A 247 1.34 -14.52 -8.51
C LEU A 247 2.80 -14.80 -8.09
N THR A 248 3.75 -14.64 -9.01
CA THR A 248 5.18 -14.78 -8.71
C THR A 248 5.65 -13.70 -7.73
N SER A 249 5.24 -12.44 -7.95
CA SER A 249 5.57 -11.33 -7.07
C SER A 249 4.96 -11.48 -5.68
N ALA A 250 3.73 -12.00 -5.59
CA ALA A 250 3.08 -12.32 -4.32
C ALA A 250 3.88 -13.38 -3.56
N LYS A 251 4.26 -14.48 -4.22
CA LYS A 251 5.09 -15.52 -3.63
C LYS A 251 6.41 -14.97 -3.08
N ASP A 252 7.10 -14.14 -3.88
CA ASP A 252 8.35 -13.52 -3.49
C ASP A 252 8.17 -12.56 -2.29
N PHE A 253 7.08 -11.79 -2.26
CA PHE A 253 6.72 -10.96 -1.11
C PHE A 253 6.60 -11.78 0.17
N PHE A 254 5.79 -12.84 0.16
CA PHE A 254 5.57 -13.67 1.35
C PHE A 254 6.82 -14.44 1.78
N SER A 255 7.64 -14.88 0.82
CA SER A 255 8.94 -15.51 1.08
C SER A 255 9.93 -14.53 1.73
N THR A 256 9.95 -13.29 1.24
CA THR A 256 10.76 -12.20 1.81
C THR A 256 10.30 -11.87 3.23
N PHE A 257 8.99 -11.74 3.46
CA PHE A 257 8.44 -11.46 4.79
C PHE A 257 8.81 -12.56 5.79
N SER A 258 8.71 -13.83 5.36
CA SER A 258 9.04 -14.99 6.21
C SER A 258 10.53 -15.11 6.53
N SER A 259 11.38 -14.43 5.76
CA SER A 259 12.82 -14.35 6.02
C SER A 259 13.16 -13.31 7.08
N VAL A 260 12.20 -12.44 7.46
CA VAL A 260 12.38 -11.49 8.57
C VAL A 260 12.39 -12.28 9.87
N ALA A 261 13.41 -12.04 10.69
CA ALA A 261 13.58 -12.75 11.94
C ALA A 261 12.38 -12.52 12.89
N PRO A 262 11.77 -13.57 13.49
CA PRO A 262 10.54 -13.43 14.28
C PRO A 262 10.64 -12.44 15.44
N GLN A 263 11.82 -12.32 16.06
CA GLN A 263 12.06 -11.34 17.14
C GLN A 263 11.86 -9.88 16.68
N CYS A 264 11.94 -9.61 15.38
CA CYS A 264 11.77 -8.29 14.82
C CYS A 264 10.31 -7.96 14.54
N PHE A 265 9.41 -8.96 14.49
CA PHE A 265 8.03 -8.82 14.02
C PHE A 265 7.34 -7.66 14.73
N LEU A 266 7.29 -7.67 16.07
CA LEU A 266 6.63 -6.64 16.86
C LEU A 266 7.28 -5.25 16.74
N TYR A 267 8.52 -5.16 16.28
CA TYR A 267 9.22 -3.88 16.11
C TYR A 267 9.09 -3.33 14.69
N LEU A 268 8.41 -4.03 13.78
CA LEU A 268 8.15 -3.54 12.44
C LEU A 268 7.25 -2.29 12.48
N PRO A 269 7.55 -1.27 11.65
CA PRO A 269 6.64 -0.15 11.47
C PRO A 269 5.28 -0.63 10.98
N TYR A 270 4.21 0.05 11.39
CA TYR A 270 2.83 -0.31 11.05
C TYR A 270 2.59 -0.56 9.55
N TRP A 271 3.26 0.23 8.72
CA TRP A 271 3.20 0.16 7.26
C TRP A 271 3.59 -1.20 6.67
N VAL A 272 4.46 -1.95 7.33
CA VAL A 272 4.84 -3.29 6.88
C VAL A 272 3.66 -4.26 7.02
N TYR A 273 2.85 -4.13 8.07
CA TYR A 273 1.63 -4.94 8.22
C TYR A 273 0.57 -4.54 7.19
N GLN A 274 0.45 -3.25 6.88
CA GLN A 274 -0.46 -2.78 5.84
C GLN A 274 -0.07 -3.29 4.44
N GLN A 275 1.22 -3.30 4.11
CA GLN A 275 1.74 -3.96 2.91
C GLN A 275 1.41 -5.44 2.89
N TYR A 276 1.50 -6.12 4.03
CA TYR A 276 1.13 -7.53 4.14
C TYR A 276 -0.35 -7.75 3.84
N CYS A 277 -1.23 -6.94 4.43
CA CYS A 277 -2.67 -6.98 4.14
C CYS A 277 -2.95 -6.74 2.64
N HIS A 278 -2.33 -5.71 2.05
CA HIS A 278 -2.44 -5.45 0.61
C HIS A 278 -1.98 -6.65 -0.23
N ALA A 279 -0.87 -7.29 0.12
CA ALA A 279 -0.38 -8.45 -0.60
C ALA A 279 -1.33 -9.66 -0.54
N VAL A 280 -1.99 -9.90 0.61
CA VAL A 280 -3.01 -10.95 0.74
C VAL A 280 -4.26 -10.61 -0.09
N ASP A 281 -4.67 -9.34 -0.11
CA ASP A 281 -5.81 -8.89 -0.92
C ASP A 281 -5.52 -9.01 -2.43
N ALA A 282 -4.34 -8.59 -2.88
CA ALA A 282 -3.89 -8.75 -4.26
C ALA A 282 -3.81 -10.23 -4.66
N LEU A 283 -3.22 -11.09 -3.82
CA LEU A 283 -3.21 -12.54 -4.03
C LEU A 283 -4.63 -13.11 -4.18
N SER A 284 -5.56 -12.70 -3.30
CA SER A 284 -6.96 -13.11 -3.41
C SER A 284 -7.55 -12.76 -4.78
N LYS A 285 -7.33 -11.53 -5.27
CA LYS A 285 -7.83 -11.08 -6.58
C LYS A 285 -7.24 -11.92 -7.72
N PHE A 286 -5.93 -12.11 -7.71
CA PHE A 286 -5.23 -12.93 -8.70
C PHE A 286 -5.75 -14.38 -8.73
N LEU A 287 -5.93 -15.02 -7.58
CA LEU A 287 -6.44 -16.39 -7.50
C LEU A 287 -7.87 -16.51 -8.01
N VAL A 288 -8.72 -15.51 -7.74
CA VAL A 288 -10.10 -15.47 -8.25
C VAL A 288 -10.12 -15.30 -9.78
N LEU A 289 -9.25 -14.46 -10.33
CA LEU A 289 -9.08 -14.31 -11.79
C LEU A 289 -8.57 -15.62 -12.42
N ALA A 290 -7.52 -16.22 -11.84
CA ALA A 290 -6.97 -17.50 -12.28
C ALA A 290 -8.03 -18.62 -12.27
N TRP A 291 -8.96 -18.59 -11.31
CA TRP A 291 -10.08 -19.52 -11.23
C TRP A 291 -11.08 -19.32 -12.39
N LYS A 292 -11.43 -18.07 -12.69
CA LYS A 292 -12.37 -17.73 -13.79
C LYS A 292 -11.82 -18.16 -15.15
N GLU A 293 -10.52 -18.01 -15.36
CA GLU A 293 -9.86 -18.29 -16.64
C GLU A 293 -9.69 -19.81 -16.95
N ARG A 294 -10.23 -20.71 -16.11
CA ARG A 294 -10.32 -22.18 -16.30
C ARG A 294 -9.22 -22.80 -17.19
N ASN A 295 -8.14 -23.23 -16.53
CA ASN A 295 -7.05 -24.12 -17.01
C ASN A 295 -5.86 -23.48 -17.75
N GLN A 296 -4.82 -23.13 -16.99
CA GLN A 296 -3.40 -23.49 -17.24
C GLN A 296 -2.46 -23.04 -16.10
N ILE A 297 -2.89 -22.11 -15.24
CA ILE A 297 -2.07 -21.53 -14.16
C ILE A 297 -2.08 -22.38 -12.87
N TYR A 298 -3.08 -23.25 -12.66
CA TYR A 298 -3.23 -24.02 -11.41
C TYR A 298 -1.98 -24.80 -10.98
N THR A 299 -1.16 -25.30 -11.93
CA THR A 299 0.08 -26.02 -11.62
C THR A 299 1.23 -25.12 -11.15
N ARG A 300 1.10 -23.79 -11.28
CA ARG A 300 2.11 -22.78 -10.92
C ARG A 300 1.76 -21.98 -9.67
N ILE A 301 0.52 -22.09 -9.17
CA ILE A 301 0.12 -21.49 -7.91
C ILE A 301 0.92 -22.18 -6.80
N THR A 302 1.87 -21.46 -6.23
CA THR A 302 2.75 -21.97 -5.16
C THR A 302 2.40 -21.40 -3.78
N ILE A 303 1.45 -20.47 -3.73
CA ILE A 303 0.93 -19.87 -2.51
C ILE A 303 -0.56 -19.58 -2.69
N ASP A 304 -1.35 -19.91 -1.66
CA ASP A 304 -2.76 -19.55 -1.55
C ASP A 304 -2.99 -18.61 -0.36
N VAL A 305 -4.20 -18.04 -0.28
CA VAL A 305 -4.56 -17.09 0.79
C VAL A 305 -4.47 -17.74 2.19
N PRO A 306 -5.01 -18.95 2.45
CA PRO A 306 -4.89 -19.59 3.76
C PRO A 306 -3.43 -19.84 4.19
N THR A 307 -2.56 -20.21 3.24
CA THR A 307 -1.12 -20.37 3.51
C THR A 307 -0.48 -19.04 3.87
N ALA A 308 -0.75 -17.98 3.11
CA ALA A 308 -0.25 -16.63 3.42
C ALA A 308 -0.70 -16.20 4.82
N VAL A 309 -2.00 -16.28 5.14
CA VAL A 309 -2.52 -15.91 6.46
C VAL A 309 -1.90 -16.76 7.59
N SER A 310 -1.70 -18.06 7.34
CA SER A 310 -1.02 -18.95 8.29
C SER A 310 0.43 -18.56 8.54
N MET A 311 1.16 -18.11 7.51
CA MET A 311 2.53 -17.60 7.65
C MET A 311 2.59 -16.37 8.55
N PHE A 312 1.66 -15.43 8.41
CA PHE A 312 1.56 -14.26 9.29
C PHE A 312 1.28 -14.65 10.74
N ILE A 313 0.31 -15.53 10.96
CA ILE A 313 -0.06 -16.02 12.29
C ILE A 313 1.11 -16.75 12.95
N ALA A 314 1.84 -17.58 12.20
CA ALA A 314 3.01 -18.28 12.70
C ALA A 314 4.10 -17.30 13.14
N ALA A 315 4.39 -16.28 12.33
CA ALA A 315 5.35 -15.23 12.68
C ALA A 315 4.93 -14.45 13.93
N ALA A 316 3.66 -14.08 14.04
CA ALA A 316 3.13 -13.37 15.19
C ALA A 316 3.21 -14.22 16.49
N LYS A 317 2.83 -15.49 16.41
CA LYS A 317 2.91 -16.43 17.56
C LYS A 317 4.35 -16.64 18.01
N GLU A 318 5.27 -16.84 17.08
CA GLU A 318 6.69 -17.02 17.40
C GLU A 318 7.29 -15.76 18.02
N ALA A 319 6.92 -14.57 17.54
CA ALA A 319 7.35 -13.31 18.12
C ALA A 319 6.91 -13.14 19.58
N VAL A 320 5.66 -13.50 19.91
CA VAL A 320 5.17 -13.48 21.30
C VAL A 320 5.90 -14.52 22.16
N ARG A 321 6.09 -15.74 21.64
CA ARG A 321 6.82 -16.81 22.34
C ARG A 321 8.25 -16.39 22.73
N LEU A 322 8.93 -15.64 21.86
CA LEU A 322 10.28 -15.13 22.12
C LEU A 322 10.31 -13.95 23.12
N LEU A 323 9.18 -13.28 23.38
CA LEU A 323 9.08 -12.24 24.40
C LEU A 323 8.79 -12.78 25.80
N ASP A 324 8.11 -13.92 25.90
CA ASP A 324 7.70 -14.54 27.17
C ASP A 324 8.89 -14.92 28.08
N ASP A 325 10.11 -14.96 27.53
CA ASP A 325 11.34 -15.17 28.30
C ASP A 325 11.83 -13.89 29.04
N GLU A 326 11.34 -12.67 28.70
CA GLU A 326 11.87 -11.39 29.21
C GLU A 326 10.82 -10.35 29.69
N GLU A 327 9.56 -10.34 29.20
CA GLU A 327 8.55 -9.28 29.53
C GLU A 327 7.08 -9.78 29.64
N SER A 328 6.15 -8.95 30.16
CA SER A 328 4.72 -9.27 30.35
C SER A 328 3.98 -9.63 29.03
N PRO A 329 3.51 -10.89 28.84
CA PRO A 329 2.99 -11.40 27.55
C PRO A 329 1.74 -10.69 27.03
N LEU A 330 0.94 -10.17 27.96
CA LEU A 330 -0.47 -9.84 27.71
C LEU A 330 -0.64 -8.63 26.77
N CYS A 331 0.32 -7.70 26.76
CA CYS A 331 0.28 -6.57 25.83
C CYS A 331 0.58 -7.03 24.42
N ALA A 332 1.68 -7.78 24.24
CA ALA A 332 2.12 -8.29 22.94
C ALA A 332 1.03 -9.16 22.30
N GLN A 333 0.43 -10.05 23.08
CA GLN A 333 -0.65 -10.92 22.61
C GLN A 333 -1.86 -10.11 22.08
N LYS A 334 -2.34 -9.10 22.80
CA LYS A 334 -3.46 -8.26 22.34
C LYS A 334 -3.16 -7.54 21.02
N ILE A 335 -1.92 -7.12 20.82
CA ILE A 335 -1.49 -6.43 19.60
C ILE A 335 -1.44 -7.42 18.45
N THR A 336 -0.83 -8.59 18.66
CA THR A 336 -0.79 -9.64 17.63
C THR A 336 -2.20 -10.11 17.27
N ASP A 337 -3.10 -10.24 18.24
CA ASP A 337 -4.49 -10.63 17.99
C ASP A 337 -5.20 -9.61 17.08
N SER A 338 -5.00 -8.32 17.32
CA SER A 338 -5.55 -7.25 16.48
C SER A 338 -4.96 -7.23 15.07
N LEU A 339 -3.66 -7.53 14.91
CA LEU A 339 -3.03 -7.62 13.60
C LEU A 339 -3.52 -8.87 12.85
N VAL A 340 -3.60 -10.01 13.54
CA VAL A 340 -4.09 -11.28 13.00
C VAL A 340 -5.54 -11.17 12.55
N SER A 341 -6.41 -10.46 13.31
CA SER A 341 -7.80 -10.27 12.90
C SER A 341 -7.93 -9.53 11.56
N GLY A 342 -7.05 -8.55 11.29
CA GLY A 342 -7.05 -7.83 10.02
C GLY A 342 -6.76 -8.75 8.84
N VAL A 343 -5.76 -9.63 8.95
CA VAL A 343 -5.41 -10.56 7.85
C VAL A 343 -6.46 -11.67 7.68
N ARG A 344 -7.10 -12.11 8.77
CA ARG A 344 -8.22 -13.08 8.72
C ARG A 344 -9.46 -12.51 8.03
N ALA A 345 -9.76 -11.23 8.22
CA ALA A 345 -10.87 -10.60 7.51
C ALA A 345 -10.68 -10.67 5.98
N ILE A 346 -9.44 -10.63 5.49
CA ILE A 346 -9.12 -10.78 4.06
C ILE A 346 -9.28 -12.24 3.60
N GLU A 347 -8.96 -13.22 4.45
CA GLU A 347 -9.24 -14.64 4.20
C GLU A 347 -10.74 -14.89 4.02
N GLU A 348 -11.56 -14.38 4.93
CA GLU A 348 -13.03 -14.46 4.84
C GLU A 348 -13.56 -13.76 3.57
N LEU A 349 -13.00 -12.60 3.23
CA LEU A 349 -13.34 -11.88 2.00
C LEU A 349 -12.96 -12.70 0.75
N HIS A 350 -11.83 -13.40 0.77
CA HIS A 350 -11.41 -14.28 -0.31
C HIS A 350 -12.40 -15.44 -0.52
N GLU A 351 -12.82 -16.10 0.57
CA GLU A 351 -13.84 -17.16 0.50
C GLU A 351 -15.14 -16.64 -0.10
N ALA A 352 -15.59 -15.45 0.31
CA ALA A 352 -16.78 -14.81 -0.25
C ALA A 352 -16.63 -14.51 -1.76
N ARG A 353 -15.46 -14.03 -2.19
CA ARG A 353 -15.15 -13.78 -3.62
C ARG A 353 -15.20 -15.08 -4.44
N LEU A 354 -14.64 -16.17 -3.92
CA LEU A 354 -14.70 -17.48 -4.58
C LEU A 354 -16.13 -18.01 -4.68
N ALA A 355 -16.91 -17.92 -3.60
CA ALA A 355 -18.31 -18.35 -3.58
C ALA A 355 -19.15 -17.56 -4.61
N ALA A 356 -18.94 -16.25 -4.70
CA ALA A 356 -19.61 -15.40 -5.69
C ALA A 356 -19.24 -15.78 -7.13
N ALA A 357 -17.96 -16.04 -7.40
CA ALA A 357 -17.49 -16.48 -8.72
C ALA A 357 -18.08 -17.84 -9.13
N GLN A 358 -18.18 -18.78 -8.19
CA GLN A 358 -18.82 -20.09 -8.41
C GLN A 358 -20.33 -19.97 -8.66
N SER A 359 -21.04 -19.11 -7.92
CA SER A 359 -22.47 -18.87 -8.13
C SER A 359 -22.75 -18.25 -9.50
N TYR A 360 -21.89 -17.35 -9.97
CA TYR A 360 -22.05 -16.71 -11.27
C TYR A 360 -21.91 -17.72 -12.43
N ASP A 361 -20.93 -18.62 -12.35
CA ASP A 361 -20.75 -19.68 -13.35
C ASP A 361 -21.91 -20.69 -13.33
N ASN A 362 -22.39 -21.09 -12.15
CA ASN A 362 -23.56 -21.97 -12.03
C ASN A 362 -24.83 -21.36 -12.62
N ASN A 363 -25.08 -20.06 -12.39
CA ASN A 363 -26.23 -19.35 -12.97
C ASN A 363 -26.09 -19.18 -14.48
N THR A 364 -24.90 -18.91 -15.00
CA THR A 364 -24.63 -18.82 -16.45
C THR A 364 -24.81 -20.18 -17.13
N ILE A 365 -24.33 -21.26 -16.51
CA ILE A 365 -24.54 -22.64 -16.99
C ILE A 365 -26.02 -23.02 -16.90
N ALA A 366 -26.74 -22.63 -15.85
CA ALA A 366 -28.18 -22.88 -15.72
C ALA A 366 -28.99 -22.11 -16.76
N ALA A 367 -28.66 -20.83 -17.01
CA ALA A 367 -29.26 -20.02 -18.05
C ALA A 367 -28.97 -20.58 -19.46
N SER A 368 -27.73 -21.02 -19.72
CA SER A 368 -27.34 -21.70 -20.97
C SER A 368 -28.05 -23.05 -21.16
N ARG A 369 -28.19 -23.85 -20.09
CA ARG A 369 -28.96 -25.11 -20.12
C ARG A 369 -30.45 -24.89 -20.34
N ASN A 370 -31.01 -23.80 -19.81
CA ASN A 370 -32.41 -23.43 -20.05
C ASN A 370 -32.60 -22.84 -21.46
N ALA A 371 -31.59 -22.19 -22.05
CA ALA A 371 -31.61 -21.71 -23.44
C ALA A 371 -31.56 -22.85 -24.49
N ILE A 372 -31.25 -24.09 -24.09
CA ILE A 372 -31.23 -25.27 -24.99
C ILE A 372 -32.60 -26.01 -25.01
N ARG A 373 -33.62 -25.52 -24.29
CA ARG A 373 -34.94 -26.18 -24.27
C ARG A 373 -36.12 -25.46 -24.90
N ASP A 374 -35.96 -24.25 -25.43
CA ASP A 374 -37.04 -23.60 -26.20
C ASP A 374 -36.52 -22.96 -27.48
N ALA A 375 -36.34 -23.81 -28.50
CA ALA A 375 -36.39 -23.38 -29.89
C ALA A 375 -37.70 -23.91 -30.49
N THR A 376 -38.81 -23.23 -30.18
CA THR A 376 -40.02 -23.31 -31.01
C THR A 376 -40.45 -21.89 -31.37
N PHE A 377 -40.15 -21.50 -32.61
CA PHE A 377 -40.62 -20.25 -33.19
C PHE A 377 -42.12 -20.31 -33.45
N ALA A 378 -42.85 -19.31 -32.94
CA ALA A 378 -44.08 -18.83 -33.57
C ALA A 378 -44.14 -17.31 -33.40
N LEU A 379 -43.94 -16.58 -34.51
CA LEU A 379 -44.32 -15.17 -34.59
C LEU A 379 -45.84 -15.10 -34.76
N PRO A 380 -46.51 -14.16 -34.07
CA PRO A 380 -47.24 -13.20 -34.88
C PRO A 380 -47.22 -11.78 -34.31
N HIS A 381 -47.17 -10.83 -35.26
CA HIS A 381 -47.37 -9.38 -35.13
C HIS A 381 -46.10 -8.58 -34.81
N GLY A 382 -45.45 -8.14 -35.89
CA GLY A 382 -44.37 -7.17 -35.84
C GLY A 382 -44.86 -5.80 -35.37
N MET A 383 -44.08 -5.20 -34.48
CA MET A 383 -43.87 -3.75 -34.42
C MET A 383 -42.58 -3.50 -33.63
N SER A 384 -41.60 -2.92 -34.30
CA SER A 384 -40.36 -2.37 -33.75
C SER A 384 -40.59 -0.94 -33.28
N TRP A 385 -40.01 -0.53 -32.15
CA TRP A 385 -39.90 0.88 -31.77
C TRP A 385 -38.44 1.33 -31.81
N GLN A 386 -38.19 2.36 -32.63
CA GLN A 386 -36.93 3.06 -32.81
C GLN A 386 -36.73 4.11 -31.71
N PHE A 387 -35.47 4.37 -31.36
CA PHE A 387 -35.07 5.48 -30.50
C PHE A 387 -35.27 6.82 -31.22
N LEU A 388 -35.85 7.79 -30.51
CA LEU A 388 -35.88 9.20 -30.90
C LEU A 388 -34.57 9.86 -30.47
N GLU A 389 -33.78 10.36 -31.42
CA GLU A 389 -32.84 11.46 -31.20
C GLU A 389 -33.57 12.78 -31.48
N SER A 390 -33.45 13.72 -30.55
CA SER A 390 -34.03 15.07 -30.57
C SER A 390 -33.15 16.08 -31.32
N GLU A 391 -33.83 17.06 -31.91
CA GLU A 391 -33.41 18.24 -32.72
C GLU A 391 -32.00 18.81 -32.55
#